data_AF-A0A932QRV2-F1
#
_entry.id   AF-A0A932QRV2-F1
#
_cell.length_a   1.000
_cell.length_b   1.000
_cell.length_c   1.000
_cell.angle_alpha   90.00
_cell.angle_beta   90.00
_cell.angle_gamma   90.00
#
_symmetry.space_group_name_H-M   'P 1'
#
loop_
_entity.id
_entity.type
_entity.pdbx_description
1 polymer ?
#
loop_
_entity_poly.entity_id
_entity_poly.type
_entity_poly.pdbx_seq_one_letter_code
_entity_poly.pdbx_strand_id
1 'polypeptide(L)' 'MYSSLQQDKRFDHLYQHNAMFRQLSEEHKTLEMEAAKLAKAIYLAPDLEMREIELKKRKLDVKTRLAAMLDDQNP' A
#
# COMPACT_ATOMS: atom_id res chain seq x y z
N MET A 1 -6.90 -5.69 4.39
CA MET A 1 -6.65 -4.63 5.39
C MET A 1 -5.90 -3.39 4.84
N TYR A 2 -5.96 -3.12 3.53
CA TYR A 2 -5.88 -1.74 2.98
C TYR A 2 -7.26 -1.07 2.95
N SER A 3 -8.29 -1.93 2.88
CA SER A 3 -9.70 -1.59 2.95
C SER A 3 -10.08 -0.72 4.16
N SER A 4 -9.33 -0.77 5.26
CA SER A 4 -9.58 0.08 6.43
C SER A 4 -9.20 1.54 6.21
N LEU A 5 -8.19 1.83 5.37
CA LEU A 5 -7.82 3.20 5.01
C LEU A 5 -8.79 3.79 3.98
N GLN A 6 -9.27 2.98 3.02
CA GLN A 6 -10.27 3.39 2.03
C GLN A 6 -11.67 3.61 2.61
N GLN A 7 -11.95 3.06 3.80
CA GLN A 7 -13.18 3.32 4.54
C GLN A 7 -13.16 4.67 5.29
N ASP A 8 -12.01 5.33 5.36
CA ASP A 8 -11.87 6.63 5.98
C ASP A 8 -12.46 7.72 5.07
N LYS A 9 -13.37 8.54 5.61
CA LYS A 9 -14.01 9.63 4.85
C LYS A 9 -13.02 10.67 4.33
N ARG A 10 -11.84 10.77 4.97
CA ARG A 10 -10.75 11.67 4.57
C ARG A 10 -9.96 11.13 3.39
N PHE A 11 -10.05 9.82 3.11
CA PHE A 11 -9.34 9.17 2.02
C PHE A 11 -9.70 9.79 0.67
N ASP A 12 -11.00 9.93 0.37
CA ASP A 12 -11.45 10.49 -0.92
C ASP A 12 -10.98 11.93 -1.10
N HIS A 13 -11.00 12.72 -0.03
CA HIS A 13 -10.52 14.10 -0.04
C HIS A 13 -9.01 14.17 -0.36
N LEU A 14 -8.18 13.42 0.38
CA LEU A 14 -6.74 13.40 0.13
C LEU A 14 -6.41 12.80 -1.24
N TYR A 15 -7.13 11.78 -1.68
CA TYR A 15 -6.93 11.17 -2.99
C TYR A 15 -7.22 12.16 -4.14
N GLN A 16 -8.23 13.02 -3.99
CA GLN A 16 -8.57 14.04 -4.97
C GLN A 16 -7.65 15.25 -4.94
N HIS A 17 -7.19 15.69 -3.76
CA HIS A 17 -6.51 16.97 -3.59
C HIS A 17 -5.01 16.88 -3.28
N ASN A 18 -4.48 15.70 -2.92
CA ASN A 18 -3.07 15.50 -2.62
C ASN A 18 -2.43 14.52 -3.62
N ALA A 19 -1.61 15.07 -4.53
CA ALA A 19 -0.96 14.29 -5.59
C ALA A 19 -0.03 13.19 -5.04
N MET A 20 0.67 13.46 -3.94
CA MET A 20 1.54 12.50 -3.28
C MET A 20 0.72 11.36 -2.65
N PHE A 21 -0.39 11.69 -2.00
CA PHE A 21 -1.30 10.69 -1.44
C PHE A 21 -1.89 9.78 -2.52
N ARG A 22 -2.30 10.37 -3.65
CA ARG A 22 -2.77 9.60 -4.82
C ARG A 22 -1.69 8.67 -5.35
N GLN A 23 -0.46 9.16 -5.52
CA GLN A 23 0.65 8.35 -6.02
C GLN A 23 0.96 7.18 -5.08
N LEU A 24 1.05 7.42 -3.78
CA LEU A 24 1.23 6.38 -2.77
C LEU A 24 0.07 5.37 -2.78
N SER A 25 -1.15 5.84 -3.03
CA SER A 25 -2.34 4.98 -3.10
C SER A 25 -2.30 4.02 -4.30
N GLU A 26 -1.91 4.54 -5.47
CA GLU A 26 -1.75 3.72 -6.68
C GLU A 26 -0.53 2.79 -6.58
N GLU A 27 0.55 3.23 -5.93
CA GLU A 27 1.70 2.38 -5.62
C GLU A 27 1.28 1.22 -4.72
N HIS A 28 0.53 1.48 -3.65
CA HIS A 28 0.03 0.44 -2.77
C HIS A 28 -0.83 -0.58 -3.53
N LYS A 29 -1.71 -0.11 -4.42
CA LYS A 29 -2.55 -0.98 -5.26
C LYS A 29 -1.71 -1.89 -6.17
N THR A 30 -0.66 -1.33 -6.78
CA THR A 30 0.28 -2.08 -7.62
C THR A 30 1.00 -3.16 -6.80
N LEU A 31 1.48 -2.81 -5.61
CA LEU A 31 2.13 -3.74 -4.71
C LEU A 31 1.18 -4.84 -4.20
N GLU A 32 -0.10 -4.53 -3.96
CA GLU A 32 -1.11 -5.55 -3.64
C GLU A 32 -1.29 -6.55 -4.79
N MET A 33 -1.33 -6.07 -6.04
CA MET A 33 -1.42 -6.93 -7.21
C MET A 33 -0.17 -7.81 -7.38
N GLU A 34 1.02 -7.28 -7.18
CA GLU A 34 2.26 -8.06 -7.25
C GLU A 34 2.34 -9.09 -6.12
N ALA A 35 1.99 -8.71 -4.88
CA ALA A 35 1.92 -9.63 -3.75
C ALA A 35 0.93 -10.78 -4.01
N ALA A 36 -0.24 -10.47 -4.58
CA ALA A 36 -1.25 -11.47 -4.91
C ALA A 36 -0.79 -12.46 -6.00
N LYS A 37 0.10 -12.04 -6.90
CA LYS A 37 0.72 -12.95 -7.89
C LYS A 37 1.70 -13.91 -7.21
N LEU A 38 2.53 -13.41 -6.30
CA LEU A 38 3.49 -14.23 -5.55
C LEU A 38 2.78 -15.20 -4.59
N ALA A 39 1.72 -14.75 -3.91
CA ALA A 39 0.95 -15.56 -2.97
C ALA A 39 0.22 -16.76 -3.61
N LYS A 40 0.06 -16.77 -4.94
CA LYS A 40 -0.53 -17.92 -5.68
C LYS A 40 0.47 -19.04 -5.93
N ALA A 41 1.77 -18.80 -5.74
CA ALA A 41 2.78 -19.83 -5.89
C ALA A 41 2.82 -20.72 -4.64
N ILE A 42 2.79 -22.04 -4.83
CA ILE A 42 2.89 -23.02 -3.73
C ILE A 42 4.32 -23.04 -3.15
N TYR A 43 5.30 -22.83 -4.02
CA TYR A 43 6.71 -22.66 -3.67
C TYR A 43 7.29 -21.50 -4.49
N LEU A 44 8.01 -20.61 -3.81
CA LEU A 44 8.76 -19.53 -4.45
C LEU A 44 10.23 -19.97 -4.60
N ALA A 45 10.83 -19.65 -5.73
CA ALA A 45 12.28 -19.74 -5.86
C ALA A 45 12.95 -18.68 -4.94
N PRO A 46 14.20 -18.88 -4.48
CA PRO A 46 14.84 -17.99 -3.49
C PRO A 46 14.89 -16.50 -3.89
N ASP A 47 15.02 -16.22 -5.19
CA ASP A 47 14.94 -14.87 -5.76
C ASP A 47 13.54 -14.25 -5.61
N LEU A 48 12.50 -15.06 -5.79
CA LEU A 48 11.12 -14.65 -5.59
C LEU A 48 10.76 -14.52 -4.11
N GLU A 49 11.36 -15.30 -3.21
CA GLU A 49 11.23 -15.13 -1.76
C GLU A 49 11.82 -13.78 -1.31
N MET A 50 13.03 -13.46 -1.78
CA MET A 50 13.65 -12.16 -1.52
C MET A 50 12.79 -11.02 -2.06
N ARG A 51 12.26 -11.16 -3.28
CA ARG A 51 11.33 -10.20 -3.86
C ARG A 51 10.07 -10.05 -3.02
N GLU A 52 9.50 -11.14 -2.50
CA GLU A 52 8.32 -11.11 -1.63
C GLU A 52 8.59 -10.34 -0.33
N ILE A 53 9.76 -10.52 0.28
CA ILE A 53 10.18 -9.79 1.49
C ILE A 53 10.29 -8.29 1.20
N GLU A 54 10.94 -7.90 0.10
CA GLU A 54 11.03 -6.51 -0.32
C GLU A 54 9.65 -5.90 -0.55
N LEU A 55 8.75 -6.66 -1.19
CA LEU A 55 7.39 -6.22 -1.47
C LEU A 55 6.59 -6.00 -0.19
N LYS A 56 6.71 -6.90 0.78
CA LYS A 56 6.10 -6.75 2.11
C LYS A 56 6.62 -5.50 2.83
N LYS A 57 7.93 -5.27 2.82
CA LYS A 57 8.55 -4.06 3.42
C LYS A 57 8.03 -2.79 2.75
N ARG A 58 7.97 -2.76 1.42
CA ARG A 58 7.50 -1.59 0.68
C ARG A 58 6.01 -1.31 0.93
N LYS A 59 5.17 -2.35 0.96
CA LYS A 59 3.75 -2.22 1.33
C LYS A 59 3.58 -1.61 2.72
N LEU A 60 4.38 -2.04 3.69
CA LEU A 60 4.33 -1.50 5.05
C LEU A 60 4.75 -0.03 5.10
N ASP A 61 5.82 0.35 4.40
CA ASP A 61 6.28 1.74 4.29
C ASP A 61 5.21 2.64 3.67
N VAL A 62 4.66 2.24 2.51
CA VAL A 62 3.60 3.00 1.82
C VAL A 62 2.35 3.12 2.69
N LYS A 63 1.92 2.03 3.35
CA LYS A 63 0.78 2.06 4.27
C LYS A 63 1.01 3.01 5.45
N THR A 64 2.20 2.98 6.04
CA THR A 64 2.57 3.87 7.15
C THR A 64 2.51 5.33 6.73
N ARG A 65 3.02 5.66 5.54
CA ARG A 65 2.96 7.04 5.00
C ARG A 65 1.52 7.49 4.75
N LEU A 66 0.70 6.65 4.14
CA LEU A 66 -0.71 6.96 3.91
C LEU A 66 -1.46 7.19 5.23
N ALA A 67 -1.22 6.36 6.24
CA ALA A 67 -1.81 6.53 7.57
C ALA A 67 -1.36 7.85 8.23
N ALA A 68 -0.06 8.15 8.19
CA ALA A 68 0.46 9.42 8.71
C ALA A 68 -0.16 10.64 8.02
N MET A 69 -0.33 10.59 6.70
CA MET A 69 -0.99 11.67 5.94
C MET A 69 -2.48 11.82 6.28
N LEU A 70 -3.16 10.74 6.65
CA LEU A 70 -4.55 10.79 7.14
C LEU A 70 -4.61 11.37 8.56
N ASP A 71 -3.67 10.99 9.42
CA ASP A 71 -3.61 11.46 10.81
C ASP A 71 -3.21 12.94 10.91
N ASP A 72 -2.39 13.44 9.99
CA ASP A 72 -2.02 14.87 9.88
C ASP A 72 -3.21 15.78 9.50
N GLN A 73 -4.31 15.21 9.00
CA GLN A 73 -5.57 15.94 8.76
C GLN A 73 -6.45 16.06 10.01
N ASN A 74 -5.95 15.65 11.19
CA ASN A 74 -6.65 15.80 12.46
C ASN A 74 -6.12 17.07 13.17
N PRO A 75 -6.92 18.15 13.28
CA PRO A 75 -6.51 19.37 13.97
C PRO A 75 -6.33 19.17 15.48
#